data_AF-A0A6A4SJC2-F1
#
_entry.id   AF-A0A6A4SJC2-F1
#
_cell.length_a   1.000
_cell.length_b   1.000
_cell.length_c   1.000
_cell.angle_alpha   90.00
_cell.angle_beta   90.00
_cell.angle_gamma   90.00
#
_symmetry.space_group_name_H-M   'P 1'
#
loop_
_entity.id
_entity.type
_entity.pdbx_description
1 polymer ?
#
loop_
_entity_poly.entity_id
_entity_poly.type
_entity_poly.pdbx_seq_one_letter_code
_entity_poly.pdbx_strand_id
1 'polypeptide(L)'
;MTLSSGQYRIGQLYMISKHSHEQSERGEGVEVVQNEPYEDPEHGSGQFTEKRIYLNNKLPSWARAVVPKIFYCSFLPKFSIHIETKYEDNKGSNDNIFSSEPRDDETEVCFVDIAYDDIPERHYKESEDLRSFKSKKTTRGSLQEGWIGTQDPIMCSYKLVTVKFEVWGLQTRVEQFVHKVIRDVLLLGHRQAFAWVDEWIDMTMEEVREYERATQEATNLKIGSFPPAISISQTPLPSSARSGPSSAPSTPLSTEAPEFLSVPKERPRKKSAPETLTLPDPGRRDSLFKLPSFFSWNSSPQPE
;
A
#
# COMPACT_ATOMS: atom_id res chain seq x y z
N MET A 1 -8.29 -7.82 -14.26
CA MET A 1 -8.26 -6.55 -15.04
C MET A 1 -8.94 -6.78 -16.38
N THR A 2 -9.76 -5.86 -16.87
CA THR A 2 -10.39 -5.93 -18.22
C THR A 2 -9.41 -5.51 -19.35
N LEU A 3 -8.23 -6.14 -19.34
CA LEU A 3 -7.10 -5.94 -20.25
C LEU A 3 -6.54 -7.31 -20.59
N SER A 4 -5.78 -7.44 -21.69
CA SER A 4 -4.89 -8.58 -21.86
C SER A 4 -3.57 -8.37 -21.11
N SER A 5 -2.83 -9.44 -20.86
CA SER A 5 -1.48 -9.43 -20.27
C SER A 5 -0.52 -8.53 -21.06
N GLY A 6 -0.58 -8.61 -22.39
CA GLY A 6 0.18 -7.76 -23.30
C GLY A 6 -0.15 -6.26 -23.16
N GLN A 7 -1.44 -5.91 -23.09
CA GLN A 7 -1.87 -4.52 -22.83
C GLN A 7 -1.42 -4.05 -21.44
N TYR A 8 -1.58 -4.90 -20.43
CA TYR A 8 -1.18 -4.58 -19.05
C TYR A 8 0.33 -4.34 -18.92
N ARG A 9 1.16 -4.96 -19.77
CA ARG A 9 2.61 -4.70 -19.82
C ARG A 9 2.94 -3.22 -20.10
N ILE A 10 2.18 -2.57 -20.98
CA ILE A 10 2.32 -1.14 -21.29
C ILE A 10 1.63 -0.31 -20.22
N GLY A 11 0.37 -0.63 -19.91
CA GLY A 11 -0.44 0.12 -18.96
C GLY A 11 0.15 0.21 -17.56
N GLN A 12 0.85 -0.83 -17.08
CA GLN A 12 1.49 -0.79 -15.77
C GLN A 12 2.66 0.21 -15.73
N LEU A 13 3.47 0.32 -16.79
CA LEU A 13 4.61 1.24 -16.84
C LEU A 13 4.12 2.69 -16.86
N TYR A 14 3.09 2.95 -17.68
CA TYR A 14 2.41 4.24 -17.72
C TYR A 14 1.83 4.60 -16.35
N MET A 15 1.04 3.69 -15.77
CA MET A 15 0.37 3.90 -14.49
C MET A 15 1.37 4.15 -13.36
N ILE A 16 2.43 3.34 -13.24
CA ILE A 16 3.45 3.51 -12.20
C ILE A 16 4.11 4.87 -12.34
N SER A 17 4.47 5.29 -13.56
CA SER A 17 5.13 6.57 -13.82
C SER A 17 4.22 7.75 -13.46
N LYS A 18 2.99 7.77 -13.99
CA LYS A 18 2.01 8.83 -13.74
C LYS A 18 1.61 8.90 -12.26
N HIS A 19 1.29 7.76 -11.65
CA HIS A 19 0.92 7.68 -10.24
C HIS A 19 2.06 8.19 -9.35
N SER A 20 3.29 7.74 -9.61
CA SER A 20 4.48 8.20 -8.88
C SER A 20 4.64 9.72 -8.96
N HIS A 21 4.44 10.30 -10.14
CA HIS A 21 4.52 11.74 -10.33
C HIS A 21 3.39 12.51 -9.60
N GLU A 22 2.15 12.03 -9.69
CA GLU A 22 0.99 12.62 -9.01
C GLU A 22 1.15 12.57 -7.49
N GLN A 23 1.70 11.48 -6.96
CA GLN A 23 1.86 11.25 -5.52
C GLN A 23 3.14 11.81 -4.93
N SER A 24 4.09 12.25 -5.73
CA SER A 24 5.33 12.85 -5.24
C SER A 24 5.20 14.36 -5.13
N GLU A 25 5.86 14.94 -4.15
CA GLU A 25 5.99 16.38 -3.92
C GLU A 25 7.37 16.68 -3.33
N ARG A 26 7.66 17.94 -3.06
CA ARG A 26 8.97 18.31 -2.51
C ARG A 26 9.16 17.63 -1.15
N GLY A 27 10.18 16.78 -1.05
CA GLY A 27 10.48 16.10 0.20
C GLY A 27 9.74 14.77 0.43
N GLU A 28 8.85 14.33 -0.47
CA GLU A 28 7.99 13.17 -0.26
C GLU A 28 7.65 12.48 -1.59
N GLY A 29 7.63 11.14 -1.63
CA GLY A 29 7.32 10.39 -2.84
C GLY A 29 8.41 9.41 -3.26
N VAL A 30 8.57 9.18 -4.56
CA VAL A 30 9.46 8.13 -5.11
C VAL A 30 10.50 8.75 -6.02
N GLU A 31 11.76 8.65 -5.64
CA GLU A 31 12.91 8.96 -6.49
C GLU A 31 13.36 7.70 -7.22
N VAL A 32 13.55 7.79 -8.53
CA VAL A 32 14.18 6.71 -9.31
C VAL A 32 15.68 6.98 -9.37
N VAL A 33 16.45 6.07 -8.79
CA VAL A 33 17.93 6.16 -8.70
C VAL A 33 18.58 5.53 -9.92
N GLN A 34 18.06 4.38 -10.33
CA GLN A 34 18.58 3.60 -11.46
C GLN A 34 17.41 2.98 -12.22
N ASN A 35 17.51 2.94 -13.55
CA ASN A 35 16.54 2.28 -14.43
C ASN A 35 17.28 1.84 -15.71
N GLU A 36 17.69 0.58 -15.77
CA GLU A 36 18.52 0.06 -16.86
C GLU A 36 18.13 -1.37 -17.28
N PRO A 37 18.43 -1.78 -18.52
CA PRO A 37 18.29 -3.17 -18.94
C PRO A 37 19.12 -4.09 -18.03
N TYR A 38 18.58 -5.25 -17.72
CA TYR A 38 19.21 -6.24 -16.85
C TYR A 38 19.03 -7.65 -17.43
N GLU A 39 20.00 -8.53 -17.21
CA GLU A 39 19.90 -9.94 -17.58
C GLU A 39 19.84 -10.76 -16.30
N ASP A 40 18.69 -11.36 -16.04
CA ASP A 40 18.48 -12.21 -14.88
C ASP A 40 18.95 -13.64 -15.16
N PRO A 41 19.70 -14.29 -14.25
CA PRO A 41 20.20 -15.66 -14.47
C PRO A 41 19.09 -16.70 -14.68
N GLU A 42 17.90 -16.48 -14.13
CA GLU A 42 16.78 -17.41 -14.15
C GLU A 42 15.67 -16.97 -15.12
N HIS A 43 15.43 -15.66 -15.21
CA HIS A 43 14.33 -15.08 -15.98
C HIS A 43 14.75 -14.40 -17.30
N GLY A 44 16.06 -14.29 -17.56
CA GLY A 44 16.62 -13.69 -18.76
C GLY A 44 16.45 -12.17 -18.82
N SER A 45 16.35 -11.63 -20.04
CA SER A 45 16.33 -10.20 -20.28
C SER A 45 15.13 -9.48 -19.63
N GLY A 46 15.43 -8.39 -18.91
CA GLY A 46 14.48 -7.59 -18.17
C GLY A 46 14.95 -6.16 -17.94
N GLN A 47 14.36 -5.53 -16.93
CA GLN A 47 14.69 -4.16 -16.52
C GLN A 47 14.92 -4.14 -15.01
N PHE A 48 16.06 -3.60 -14.58
CA PHE A 48 16.34 -3.33 -13.19
C PHE A 48 16.02 -1.87 -12.86
N THR A 49 15.32 -1.65 -11.73
CA THR A 49 15.08 -0.30 -11.21
C THR A 49 15.36 -0.23 -9.72
N GLU A 50 16.20 0.73 -9.30
CA GLU A 50 16.36 1.11 -7.89
C GLU A 50 15.54 2.37 -7.62
N LYS A 51 14.74 2.35 -6.56
CA LYS A 51 13.91 3.50 -6.16
C LYS A 51 14.06 3.78 -4.67
N ARG A 52 14.09 5.06 -4.30
CA ARG A 52 14.04 5.53 -2.91
C ARG A 52 12.68 6.12 -2.62
N ILE A 53 12.05 5.65 -1.54
CA ILE A 53 10.70 6.06 -1.15
C ILE A 53 10.79 6.93 0.12
N TYR A 54 10.36 8.19 -0.01
CA TYR A 54 10.32 9.18 1.06
C TYR A 54 8.91 9.25 1.63
N LEU A 55 8.73 8.88 2.90
CA LEU A 55 7.42 8.68 3.55
C LEU A 55 7.14 9.68 4.69
N ASN A 56 7.72 10.88 4.63
CA ASN A 56 7.75 11.83 5.74
C ASN A 56 6.36 12.11 6.39
N ASN A 57 5.38 12.49 5.57
CA ASN A 57 4.02 12.82 6.00
C ASN A 57 3.01 11.70 5.73
N LYS A 58 3.34 10.72 4.86
CA LYS A 58 2.44 9.60 4.53
C LYS A 58 2.37 8.49 5.59
N LEU A 59 3.24 8.50 6.59
CA LEU A 59 3.19 7.52 7.69
C LEU A 59 2.06 7.85 8.69
N PRO A 60 1.23 6.87 9.10
CA PRO A 60 0.29 7.06 10.19
C PRO A 60 0.98 7.53 11.47
N SER A 61 0.26 8.27 12.32
CA SER A 61 0.81 8.89 13.52
C SER A 61 1.49 7.90 14.47
N TRP A 62 0.97 6.67 14.60
CA TRP A 62 1.60 5.64 15.41
C TRP A 62 2.94 5.16 14.81
N ALA A 63 3.04 5.04 13.48
CA ALA A 63 4.26 4.62 12.80
C ALA A 63 5.34 5.71 12.92
N ARG A 64 4.97 6.98 12.75
CA ARG A 64 5.88 8.12 12.99
C ARG A 64 6.43 8.17 14.41
N ALA A 65 5.66 7.74 15.41
CA ALA A 65 6.10 7.70 16.81
C ALA A 65 7.04 6.51 17.12
N VAL A 66 7.00 5.45 16.30
CA VAL A 66 7.70 4.19 16.51
C VAL A 66 8.98 4.12 15.67
N VAL A 67 8.95 4.64 14.44
CA VAL A 67 10.09 4.69 13.50
C VAL A 67 11.36 5.24 14.16
N PRO A 68 11.41 6.48 14.70
CA PRO A 68 12.63 7.00 15.31
C PRO A 68 13.18 6.10 16.42
N LYS A 69 12.31 5.55 17.28
CA LYS A 69 12.70 4.72 18.42
C LYS A 69 13.35 3.41 18.01
N ILE A 70 12.93 2.83 16.88
CA ILE A 70 13.52 1.63 16.31
C ILE A 70 14.91 1.94 15.74
N PHE A 71 15.06 3.07 15.04
CA PHE A 71 16.32 3.46 14.42
C PHE A 71 17.39 3.95 15.43
N TYR A 72 16.99 4.39 16.62
CA TYR A 72 17.92 4.80 17.69
C TYR A 72 18.46 3.64 18.55
N CYS A 73 17.85 2.46 18.53
CA CYS A 73 18.44 1.26 19.11
C CYS A 73 19.48 0.69 18.15
N SER A 74 20.69 0.37 18.63
CA SER A 74 21.87 -0.03 17.83
C SER A 74 21.74 -1.33 17.03
N PHE A 75 20.53 -1.90 16.91
CA PHE A 75 20.18 -2.97 16.00
C PHE A 75 19.09 -2.43 15.05
N LEU A 76 19.46 -2.18 13.80
CA LEU A 76 18.47 -1.98 12.75
C LEU A 76 17.73 -3.32 12.57
N PRO A 77 16.45 -3.44 12.94
CA PRO A 77 15.74 -4.68 12.69
C PRO A 77 15.65 -4.92 11.19
N LYS A 78 15.71 -6.18 10.79
CA LYS A 78 15.49 -6.55 9.39
C LYS A 78 14.02 -6.27 9.07
N PHE A 79 13.81 -5.24 8.27
CA PHE A 79 12.54 -4.96 7.62
C PHE A 79 12.71 -5.24 6.13
N SER A 80 11.87 -6.10 5.58
CA SER A 80 11.82 -6.33 4.14
C SER A 80 10.41 -6.57 3.66
N ILE A 81 10.14 -6.09 2.44
CA ILE A 81 8.95 -6.42 1.66
C ILE A 81 9.47 -7.07 0.39
N HIS A 82 9.02 -8.28 0.10
CA HIS A 82 9.30 -8.98 -1.15
C HIS A 82 7.97 -9.22 -1.87
N ILE A 83 7.90 -8.88 -3.16
CA ILE A 83 6.70 -9.06 -3.97
C ILE A 83 7.10 -9.76 -5.26
N GLU A 84 6.67 -11.01 -5.41
CA GLU A 84 6.76 -11.73 -6.68
C GLU A 84 5.44 -11.53 -7.45
N THR A 85 5.51 -11.28 -8.75
CA THR A 85 4.30 -11.07 -9.58
C THR A 85 4.33 -11.95 -10.83
N LYS A 86 3.21 -12.63 -11.08
CA LYS A 86 2.96 -13.38 -12.32
C LYS A 86 1.66 -12.91 -12.96
N TYR A 87 1.60 -12.99 -14.29
CA TYR A 87 0.47 -12.50 -15.08
C TYR A 87 -0.08 -13.64 -15.94
N GLU A 88 -1.39 -13.81 -15.96
CA GLU A 88 -2.06 -14.77 -16.85
C GLU A 88 -3.34 -14.15 -17.44
N ASP A 89 -3.65 -14.49 -18.69
CA ASP A 89 -4.90 -14.13 -19.35
C ASP A 89 -6.05 -15.05 -18.88
N ASN A 90 -6.39 -14.93 -17.59
CA ASN A 90 -7.47 -15.66 -16.95
C ASN A 90 -8.21 -14.81 -15.92
N LYS A 91 -9.18 -15.42 -15.25
CA LYS A 91 -10.08 -14.78 -14.28
C LYS A 91 -9.62 -14.92 -12.83
N GLY A 92 -8.31 -15.15 -12.59
CA GLY A 92 -7.82 -15.40 -11.24
C GLY A 92 -8.02 -16.85 -10.78
N SER A 93 -8.03 -17.80 -11.70
CA SER A 93 -8.39 -19.20 -11.46
C SER A 93 -7.20 -20.15 -11.21
N ASN A 94 -5.97 -19.65 -11.13
CA ASN A 94 -4.77 -20.46 -10.94
C ASN A 94 -4.25 -20.40 -9.49
N ASP A 95 -4.71 -21.33 -8.66
CA ASP A 95 -4.30 -21.44 -7.25
C ASP A 95 -2.85 -21.91 -7.06
N ASN A 96 -2.17 -22.34 -8.13
CA ASN A 96 -0.85 -22.96 -8.08
C ASN A 96 0.22 -22.15 -8.82
N ILE A 97 -0.02 -20.88 -9.11
CA ILE A 97 0.87 -20.06 -9.95
C ILE A 97 2.28 -19.84 -9.34
N PHE A 98 2.41 -19.94 -8.02
CA PHE A 98 3.68 -19.83 -7.27
C PHE A 98 4.17 -21.17 -6.69
N SER A 99 3.76 -22.30 -7.27
CA SER A 99 4.04 -23.65 -6.74
C SER A 99 5.51 -24.06 -6.63
N SER A 100 6.45 -23.26 -7.14
CA SER A 100 7.89 -23.41 -6.89
C SER A 100 8.31 -22.99 -5.48
N GLU A 101 7.53 -22.13 -4.82
CA GLU A 101 7.76 -21.67 -3.45
C GLU A 101 7.03 -22.58 -2.46
N PRO A 102 7.62 -22.89 -1.29
CA PRO A 102 6.88 -23.55 -0.23
C PRO A 102 5.72 -22.64 0.17
N ARG A 103 4.49 -23.06 -0.18
CA ARG A 103 3.29 -22.45 0.38
C ARG A 103 3.33 -22.68 1.88
N ASP A 104 3.54 -21.61 2.62
CA ASP A 104 3.28 -21.62 4.04
C ASP A 104 1.77 -21.82 4.22
N ASP A 105 1.36 -22.69 5.14
CA ASP A 105 -0.05 -22.93 5.47
C ASP A 105 -0.75 -21.63 5.93
N GLU A 106 0.03 -20.60 6.25
CA GLU A 106 -0.39 -19.25 6.62
C GLU A 106 -0.67 -18.30 5.43
N THR A 107 -0.49 -18.73 4.17
CA THR A 107 -0.69 -17.86 3.00
C THR A 107 -2.16 -17.51 2.79
N GLU A 108 -2.55 -16.26 3.03
CA GLU A 108 -3.89 -15.75 2.79
C GLU A 108 -4.08 -15.29 1.32
N VAL A 109 -5.16 -15.75 0.68
CA VAL A 109 -5.56 -15.27 -0.65
C VAL A 109 -6.51 -14.09 -0.52
N CYS A 110 -6.11 -12.94 -1.05
CA CYS A 110 -6.93 -11.73 -1.06
C CYS A 110 -7.26 -11.31 -2.50
N PHE A 111 -8.53 -11.42 -2.88
CA PHE A 111 -9.02 -10.89 -4.15
C PHE A 111 -9.19 -9.36 -4.07
N VAL A 112 -8.77 -8.67 -5.13
CA VAL A 112 -8.88 -7.21 -5.25
C VAL A 112 -9.80 -6.88 -6.42
N ASP A 113 -10.97 -6.31 -6.12
CA ASP A 113 -11.92 -5.83 -7.14
C ASP A 113 -11.72 -4.33 -7.39
N ILE A 114 -11.12 -4.01 -8.54
CA ILE A 114 -10.83 -2.63 -8.93
C ILE A 114 -12.05 -1.71 -9.04
N ALA A 115 -13.26 -2.26 -9.22
CA ALA A 115 -14.48 -1.49 -9.36
C ALA A 115 -15.24 -1.35 -8.04
N TYR A 116 -15.30 -2.42 -7.25
CA TYR A 116 -16.20 -2.54 -6.10
C TYR A 116 -15.52 -2.54 -4.74
N ASP A 117 -14.21 -2.76 -4.63
CA ASP A 117 -13.52 -2.59 -3.36
C ASP A 117 -13.46 -1.12 -2.96
N ASP A 118 -13.65 -0.86 -1.66
CA ASP A 118 -13.58 0.48 -1.10
C ASP A 118 -12.18 1.07 -1.23
N ILE A 119 -12.13 2.33 -1.68
CA ILE A 119 -10.94 3.17 -1.59
C ILE A 119 -11.17 4.27 -0.56
N PRO A 120 -10.14 4.71 0.18
CA PRO A 120 -10.28 5.85 1.08
C PRO A 120 -10.82 7.07 0.34
N GLU A 121 -11.79 7.77 0.90
CA GLU A 121 -12.50 8.89 0.26
C GLU A 121 -11.55 9.96 -0.30
N ARG A 122 -10.45 10.25 0.40
CA ARG A 122 -9.40 11.18 -0.05
C ARG A 122 -8.72 10.80 -1.39
N HIS A 123 -8.84 9.55 -1.81
CA HIS A 123 -8.29 9.02 -3.06
C HIS A 123 -9.37 8.83 -4.13
N TYR A 124 -10.65 9.01 -3.79
CA TYR A 124 -11.73 8.89 -4.75
C TYR A 124 -11.72 10.07 -5.73
N LYS A 125 -11.78 9.75 -7.02
CA LYS A 125 -12.00 10.69 -8.11
C LYS A 125 -13.08 10.11 -9.01
N GLU A 126 -14.10 10.90 -9.34
CA GLU A 126 -15.21 10.46 -10.20
C GLU A 126 -14.72 9.99 -11.58
N SER A 127 -13.70 10.66 -12.14
CA SER A 127 -13.06 10.27 -13.40
C SER A 127 -12.35 8.91 -13.36
N GLU A 128 -12.05 8.41 -12.16
CA GLU A 128 -11.40 7.11 -11.93
C GLU A 128 -12.39 6.07 -11.38
N ASP A 129 -13.70 6.36 -11.35
CA ASP A 129 -14.72 5.39 -10.94
C ASP A 129 -15.08 4.42 -12.06
N LEU A 130 -14.61 3.18 -11.95
CA LEU A 130 -14.82 2.16 -12.98
C LEU A 130 -16.26 1.70 -13.14
N ARG A 131 -17.15 2.02 -12.18
CA ARG A 131 -18.59 1.76 -12.27
C ARG A 131 -19.30 2.71 -13.22
N SER A 132 -18.71 3.87 -13.51
CA SER A 132 -19.24 4.89 -14.42
C SER A 132 -18.32 5.14 -15.62
N PHE A 133 -17.01 4.94 -15.46
CA PHE A 133 -16.00 5.14 -16.51
C PHE A 133 -16.22 4.20 -17.69
N LYS A 134 -16.16 4.79 -18.89
CA LYS A 134 -16.19 4.07 -20.16
C LYS A 134 -15.12 4.64 -21.09
N SER A 135 -14.21 3.78 -21.53
CA SER A 135 -13.15 4.12 -22.46
C SER A 135 -13.72 4.56 -23.81
N LYS A 136 -13.25 5.69 -24.32
CA LYS A 136 -13.62 6.22 -25.64
C LYS A 136 -12.91 5.48 -26.77
N LYS A 137 -11.69 5.00 -26.53
CA LYS A 137 -10.88 4.30 -27.54
C LYS A 137 -11.24 2.82 -27.69
N THR A 138 -11.59 2.17 -26.58
CA THR A 138 -11.80 0.72 -26.56
C THR A 138 -13.25 0.32 -26.33
N THR A 139 -14.12 1.27 -25.97
CA THR A 139 -15.51 1.07 -25.57
C THR A 139 -15.73 0.21 -24.31
N ARG A 140 -14.63 -0.25 -23.66
CA ARG A 140 -14.67 -1.04 -22.42
C ARG A 140 -15.12 -0.19 -21.23
N GLY A 141 -15.75 -0.84 -20.26
CA GLY A 141 -16.48 -0.17 -19.18
C GLY A 141 -17.87 0.33 -19.65
N SER A 142 -18.74 0.78 -18.76
CA SER A 142 -18.65 0.74 -17.30
C SER A 142 -18.71 -0.67 -16.72
N LEU A 143 -18.02 -0.90 -15.60
CA LEU A 143 -17.95 -2.20 -14.94
C LEU A 143 -19.16 -2.35 -13.99
N GLN A 144 -20.01 -3.33 -14.30
CA GLN A 144 -21.17 -3.70 -13.47
C GLN A 144 -20.80 -4.84 -12.51
N GLU A 145 -21.70 -5.15 -11.57
CA GLU A 145 -21.47 -6.25 -10.62
C GLU A 145 -21.31 -7.57 -11.39
N GLY A 146 -20.33 -8.38 -11.01
CA GLY A 146 -19.95 -9.58 -11.76
C GLY A 146 -19.19 -9.33 -13.07
N TRP A 147 -18.64 -8.13 -13.31
CA TRP A 147 -17.89 -7.78 -14.53
C TRP A 147 -16.78 -8.78 -14.90
N ILE A 148 -16.13 -9.41 -13.92
CA ILE A 148 -15.09 -10.43 -14.15
C ILE A 148 -15.61 -11.58 -15.05
N GLY A 149 -16.90 -11.90 -14.94
CA GLY A 149 -17.56 -12.92 -15.76
C GLY A 149 -17.81 -12.50 -17.20
N THR A 150 -18.01 -11.20 -17.45
CA THR A 150 -18.59 -10.66 -18.69
C THR A 150 -17.61 -9.87 -19.56
N GLN A 151 -16.50 -9.38 -19.00
CA GLN A 151 -15.51 -8.60 -19.76
C GLN A 151 -14.54 -9.50 -20.54
N ASP A 152 -14.18 -9.02 -21.72
CA ASP A 152 -13.13 -9.59 -22.57
C ASP A 152 -12.39 -8.43 -23.30
N PRO A 153 -11.05 -8.40 -23.34
CA PRO A 153 -10.12 -9.35 -22.72
C PRO A 153 -10.08 -9.24 -21.20
N ILE A 154 -9.63 -10.31 -20.54
CA ILE A 154 -9.40 -10.35 -19.09
C ILE A 154 -8.06 -11.01 -18.74
N MET A 155 -7.38 -10.44 -17.76
CA MET A 155 -6.15 -10.97 -17.16
C MET A 155 -6.22 -10.91 -15.63
N CYS A 156 -5.38 -11.72 -14.97
CA CYS A 156 -5.11 -11.64 -13.55
C CYS A 156 -3.60 -11.42 -13.26
N SER A 157 -3.33 -10.52 -12.31
CA SER A 157 -2.02 -10.13 -11.81
C SER A 157 -1.90 -10.72 -10.42
N TYR A 158 -1.24 -11.86 -10.32
CA TYR A 158 -1.05 -12.59 -9.08
C TYR A 158 0.17 -12.01 -8.38
N LYS A 159 0.01 -11.57 -7.12
CA LYS A 159 1.06 -10.92 -6.35
C LYS A 159 1.26 -11.65 -5.04
N LEU A 160 2.38 -12.38 -4.93
CA LEU A 160 2.80 -13.02 -3.69
C LEU A 160 3.61 -12.01 -2.88
N VAL A 161 3.03 -11.52 -1.78
CA VAL A 161 3.62 -10.50 -0.92
C VAL A 161 4.14 -11.15 0.35
N THR A 162 5.42 -10.99 0.64
CA THR A 162 6.05 -11.42 1.90
C THR A 162 6.57 -10.19 2.64
N VAL A 163 6.13 -9.99 3.88
CA VAL A 163 6.64 -8.92 4.76
C VAL A 163 7.36 -9.55 5.94
N LYS A 164 8.57 -9.07 6.24
CA LYS A 164 9.33 -9.48 7.42
C LYS A 164 9.65 -8.27 8.27
N PHE A 165 9.29 -8.31 9.55
CA PHE A 165 9.62 -7.26 10.52
C PHE A 165 9.99 -7.86 11.88
N GLU A 166 11.28 -8.13 12.08
CA GLU A 166 11.81 -8.87 13.24
C GLU A 166 11.97 -7.98 14.49
N VAL A 167 10.87 -7.39 14.98
CA VAL A 167 10.85 -6.60 16.23
C VAL A 167 9.90 -7.21 17.25
N TRP A 168 10.46 -7.61 18.38
CA TRP A 168 9.69 -8.19 19.48
C TRP A 168 8.55 -7.27 19.93
N GLY A 169 7.35 -7.84 20.05
CA GLY A 169 6.14 -7.12 20.46
C GLY A 169 5.50 -6.22 19.40
N LEU A 170 6.13 -6.04 18.23
CA LEU A 170 5.62 -5.20 17.13
C LEU A 170 5.47 -5.93 15.79
N GLN A 171 6.12 -7.09 15.61
CA GLN A 171 6.13 -7.91 14.40
C GLN A 171 4.76 -8.01 13.70
N THR A 172 3.83 -8.78 14.28
CA THR A 172 2.52 -9.07 13.68
C THR A 172 1.75 -7.80 13.33
N ARG A 173 1.77 -6.80 14.21
CA ARG A 173 1.04 -5.55 14.02
C ARG A 173 1.57 -4.74 12.84
N VAL A 174 2.90 -4.69 12.68
CA VAL A 174 3.54 -3.96 11.58
C VAL A 174 3.39 -4.74 10.27
N GLU A 175 3.60 -6.05 10.27
CA GLU A 175 3.45 -6.89 9.08
C GLU A 175 2.02 -6.81 8.53
N GLN A 176 1.00 -7.02 9.36
CA GLN A 176 -0.41 -6.88 8.95
C GLN A 176 -0.74 -5.48 8.43
N PHE A 177 -0.20 -4.44 9.06
CA PHE A 177 -0.38 -3.08 8.59
C PHE A 177 0.23 -2.87 7.20
N VAL A 178 1.45 -3.36 6.98
CA VAL A 178 2.13 -3.24 5.68
C VAL A 178 1.37 -4.00 4.61
N HIS A 179 0.87 -5.21 4.88
CA HIS A 179 0.00 -5.95 3.94
C HIS A 179 -1.23 -5.15 3.56
N LYS A 180 -1.91 -4.53 4.53
CA LYS A 180 -3.06 -3.65 4.25
C LYS A 180 -2.67 -2.47 3.35
N VAL A 181 -1.56 -1.78 3.66
CA VAL A 181 -1.07 -0.67 2.83
C VAL A 181 -0.77 -1.12 1.41
N ILE A 182 -0.11 -2.28 1.23
CA ILE A 182 0.18 -2.83 -0.09
C ILE A 182 -1.11 -3.13 -0.84
N ARG A 183 -2.10 -3.77 -0.21
CA ARG A 183 -3.42 -4.01 -0.81
C ARG A 183 -4.05 -2.72 -1.31
N ASP A 184 -4.08 -1.67 -0.48
CA ASP A 184 -4.69 -0.38 -0.82
C ASP A 184 -3.96 0.30 -1.98
N VAL A 185 -2.63 0.26 -2.02
CA VAL A 185 -1.81 0.79 -3.12
C VAL A 185 -2.06 0.02 -4.41
N LEU A 186 -2.13 -1.31 -4.33
CA LEU A 186 -2.41 -2.16 -5.49
C LEU A 186 -3.81 -1.90 -6.03
N LEU A 187 -4.83 -1.81 -5.17
CA LEU A 187 -6.20 -1.48 -5.57
C LEU A 187 -6.25 -0.14 -6.32
N LEU A 188 -5.70 0.92 -5.71
CA LEU A 188 -5.70 2.26 -6.31
C LEU A 188 -4.95 2.28 -7.64
N GLY A 189 -3.74 1.71 -7.69
CA GLY A 189 -2.92 1.68 -8.90
C GLY A 189 -3.59 0.91 -10.04
N HIS A 190 -4.18 -0.26 -9.77
CA HIS A 190 -4.86 -1.03 -10.82
C HIS A 190 -6.16 -0.35 -11.29
N ARG A 191 -6.90 0.30 -10.38
CA ARG A 191 -8.06 1.12 -10.76
C ARG A 191 -7.65 2.22 -11.74
N GLN A 192 -6.57 2.93 -11.44
CA GLN A 192 -6.00 3.97 -12.28
C GLN A 192 -5.46 3.44 -13.61
N ALA A 193 -4.82 2.27 -13.62
CA ALA A 193 -4.35 1.64 -14.84
C ALA A 193 -5.48 1.48 -15.87
N PHE A 194 -6.68 1.08 -15.44
CA PHE A 194 -7.83 0.98 -16.34
C PHE A 194 -8.53 2.33 -16.59
N ALA A 195 -8.68 3.18 -15.57
CA ALA A 195 -9.28 4.51 -15.75
C ALA A 195 -8.50 5.40 -16.74
N TRP A 196 -7.18 5.22 -16.81
CA TRP A 196 -6.32 5.95 -17.74
C TRP A 196 -6.08 5.20 -19.06
N VAL A 197 -6.84 4.13 -19.35
CA VAL A 197 -6.61 3.29 -20.54
C VAL A 197 -6.59 4.09 -21.85
N ASP A 198 -7.43 5.11 -21.98
CA ASP A 198 -7.47 5.95 -23.19
C ASP A 198 -6.16 6.74 -23.41
N GLU A 199 -5.37 6.95 -22.36
CA GLU A 199 -4.10 7.69 -22.42
C GLU A 199 -2.95 6.82 -22.93
N TRP A 200 -2.97 5.50 -22.70
CA TRP A 200 -1.84 4.62 -22.96
C TRP A 200 -2.12 3.43 -23.89
N ILE A 201 -3.37 3.11 -24.20
CA ILE A 201 -3.70 1.86 -24.91
C ILE A 201 -3.10 1.72 -26.32
N ASP A 202 -2.86 2.85 -26.99
CA ASP A 202 -2.25 2.88 -28.32
C ASP A 202 -0.73 3.08 -28.28
N MET A 203 -0.14 3.21 -27.08
CA MET A 203 1.31 3.39 -26.96
C MET A 203 2.05 2.12 -27.36
N THR A 204 3.16 2.28 -28.05
CA THR A 204 4.14 1.19 -28.18
C THR A 204 4.95 1.01 -26.90
N MET A 205 5.70 -0.09 -26.81
CA MET A 205 6.63 -0.29 -25.69
C MET A 205 7.69 0.81 -25.65
N GLU A 206 8.16 1.28 -26.80
CA GLU A 206 9.14 2.36 -26.92
C GLU A 206 8.58 3.69 -26.43
N GLU A 207 7.32 4.02 -26.82
CA GLU A 207 6.65 5.24 -26.41
C GLU A 207 6.40 5.30 -24.90
N VAL A 208 5.93 4.20 -24.30
CA VAL A 208 5.73 4.16 -22.85
C VAL A 208 7.05 4.21 -22.07
N ARG A 209 8.15 3.70 -22.65
CA ARG A 209 9.49 3.82 -22.04
C ARG A 209 10.03 5.24 -22.12
N GLU A 210 9.75 5.97 -23.19
CA GLU A 210 10.07 7.40 -23.26
C GLU A 210 9.22 8.21 -22.26
N TYR A 211 7.92 7.93 -22.18
CA TYR A 211 7.04 8.51 -21.17
C TYR A 211 7.53 8.23 -19.74
N GLU A 212 7.92 6.99 -19.46
CA GLU A 212 8.50 6.57 -18.19
C GLU A 212 9.74 7.42 -17.86
N ARG A 213 10.72 7.50 -18.77
CA ARG A 213 11.95 8.30 -18.55
C ARG A 213 11.64 9.77 -18.24
N ALA A 214 10.87 10.42 -19.11
CA ALA A 214 10.54 11.84 -18.95
C ALA A 214 9.79 12.11 -17.64
N THR A 215 8.85 11.23 -17.28
CA THR A 215 8.07 11.36 -16.05
C THR A 215 8.92 11.09 -14.81
N GLN A 216 9.85 10.12 -14.87
CA GLN A 216 10.79 9.84 -13.78
C GLN A 216 11.71 11.05 -13.53
N GLU A 217 12.29 11.64 -14.58
CA GLU A 217 13.11 12.85 -14.47
C GLU A 217 12.33 14.02 -13.86
N ALA A 218 11.11 14.28 -14.36
CA ALA A 218 10.24 15.31 -13.81
C ALA A 218 9.88 15.05 -12.34
N THR A 219 9.68 13.78 -11.96
CA THR A 219 9.39 13.39 -10.58
C THR A 219 10.59 13.61 -9.66
N ASN A 220 11.79 13.20 -10.08
CA ASN A 220 13.02 13.42 -9.32
C ASN A 220 13.29 14.93 -9.11
N LEU A 221 13.06 15.76 -10.14
CA LEU A 221 13.14 17.21 -10.02
C LEU A 221 12.12 17.78 -9.02
N LYS A 222 10.88 17.25 -9.04
CA LYS A 222 9.79 17.66 -8.14
C LYS A 222 10.10 17.34 -6.67
N ILE A 223 10.72 16.19 -6.41
CA ILE A 223 11.14 15.77 -5.06
C ILE A 223 12.25 16.70 -4.54
N GLY A 224 13.20 17.06 -5.41
CA GLY A 224 14.33 17.94 -5.11
C GLY A 224 15.50 17.21 -4.44
N SER A 225 16.63 17.91 -4.31
CA SER A 225 17.83 17.36 -3.68
C SER A 225 17.72 17.40 -2.15
N PHE A 226 18.07 16.29 -1.50
CA PHE A 226 18.29 16.23 -0.07
C PHE A 226 19.80 16.24 0.21
N PRO A 227 20.32 17.18 1.00
CA PRO A 227 21.61 16.93 1.63
C PRO A 227 21.49 15.66 2.50
N PRO A 228 22.53 14.81 2.58
CA PRO A 228 22.47 13.62 3.42
C PRO A 228 22.10 14.04 4.85
N ALA A 229 21.02 13.46 5.38
CA ALA A 229 20.40 13.87 6.64
C ALA A 229 21.25 13.62 7.90
N ILE A 230 22.53 13.26 7.75
CA ILE A 230 23.48 13.10 8.84
C ILE A 230 24.58 14.14 8.67
N SER A 231 24.30 15.37 9.10
CA SER A 231 25.37 16.31 9.41
C SER A 231 25.85 15.99 10.82
N ILE A 232 26.92 15.21 10.95
CA ILE A 232 27.64 15.09 12.23
C ILE A 232 28.32 16.44 12.46
N SER A 233 27.62 17.37 13.12
CA SER A 233 28.31 18.51 13.71
C SER A 233 29.18 17.95 14.83
N GLN A 234 30.49 17.89 14.58
CA GLN A 234 31.46 17.71 15.65
C GLN A 234 31.28 18.87 16.62
N THR A 235 30.56 18.64 17.70
CA THR A 235 30.56 19.56 18.83
C THR A 235 31.97 19.50 19.42
N PRO A 236 32.73 20.59 19.48
CA PRO A 236 34.04 20.55 20.12
C PRO A 236 33.85 20.11 21.56
N LEU A 237 34.47 18.99 21.93
CA LEU A 237 34.54 18.56 23.32
C LEU A 237 35.18 19.69 24.14
N PRO A 238 34.56 20.17 25.24
CA PRO A 238 35.23 21.09 26.14
C PRO A 238 36.47 20.39 26.67
N SER A 239 37.62 21.05 26.56
CA SER A 239 38.90 20.58 27.09
C SER A 239 38.81 20.49 28.62
N SER A 240 38.36 19.35 29.12
CA SER A 240 38.39 19.07 30.56
C SER A 240 39.74 18.44 30.88
N ALA A 241 40.53 19.18 31.65
CA ALA A 241 41.78 18.73 32.20
C ALA A 241 41.58 17.39 32.95
N ARG A 242 42.49 16.45 32.69
CA ARG A 242 42.60 15.18 33.41
C ARG A 242 42.80 15.42 34.91
N SER A 243 41.88 14.94 35.74
CA SER A 243 42.20 14.31 37.04
C SER A 243 40.96 13.62 37.63
N GLY A 244 41.03 12.29 37.80
CA GLY A 244 40.00 11.48 38.48
C GLY A 244 40.06 10.00 38.05
N PRO A 245 40.01 9.02 38.98
CA PRO A 245 40.32 7.63 38.67
C PRO A 245 39.19 6.92 37.92
N SER A 246 39.61 6.00 37.05
CA SER A 246 38.78 5.09 36.26
C SER A 246 37.78 4.34 37.14
N SER A 247 36.49 4.44 36.82
CA SER A 247 35.44 3.57 37.36
C SER A 247 34.60 3.06 36.18
N ALA A 248 34.70 1.76 35.89
CA ALA A 248 33.81 1.08 34.96
C ALA A 248 32.36 1.14 35.48
N PRO A 249 31.33 1.29 34.62
CA PRO A 249 29.96 1.28 35.08
C PRO A 249 29.58 -0.14 35.51
N SER A 250 29.16 -0.31 36.76
CA SER A 250 28.56 -1.55 37.25
C SER A 250 27.15 -1.70 36.68
N THR A 251 26.83 -2.89 36.19
CA THR A 251 25.47 -3.30 35.82
C THR A 251 24.56 -3.27 37.06
N PRO A 252 23.38 -2.61 37.04
CA PRO A 252 22.45 -2.69 38.14
C PRO A 252 21.76 -4.07 38.14
N LEU A 253 21.94 -4.81 39.23
CA LEU A 253 21.23 -6.05 39.53
C LEU A 253 19.86 -5.68 40.15
N SER A 254 18.92 -5.20 39.35
CA SER A 254 17.53 -5.00 39.79
C SER A 254 16.56 -5.42 38.70
N THR A 255 15.64 -6.32 39.05
CA THR A 255 14.57 -6.84 38.20
C THR A 255 13.26 -6.03 38.34
N GLU A 256 13.29 -4.89 39.02
CA GLU A 256 12.11 -4.03 39.18
C GLU A 256 12.06 -2.89 38.18
N ALA A 257 10.87 -2.65 37.63
CA ALA A 257 10.62 -1.58 36.68
C ALA A 257 10.69 -0.20 37.36
N PRO A 258 11.22 0.85 36.69
CA PRO A 258 11.29 2.20 37.25
C PRO A 258 9.91 2.76 37.59
N GLU A 259 9.77 3.42 38.75
CA GLU A 259 8.49 3.93 39.29
C GLU A 259 7.73 4.91 38.38
N PHE A 260 8.39 5.52 37.39
CA PHE A 260 7.74 6.36 36.37
C PHE A 260 6.81 5.57 35.41
N LEU A 261 6.91 4.24 35.37
CA LEU A 261 6.01 3.36 34.60
C LEU A 261 4.78 2.90 35.40
N SER A 262 4.63 3.33 36.66
CA SER A 262 3.43 3.02 37.42
C SER A 262 2.23 3.82 36.88
N VAL A 263 1.22 3.08 36.38
CA VAL A 263 -0.04 3.66 35.91
C VAL A 263 -0.75 4.33 37.10
N PRO A 264 -1.20 5.60 36.99
CA PRO A 264 -1.98 6.22 38.05
C PRO A 264 -3.24 5.41 38.33
N LYS A 265 -3.36 4.87 39.55
CA LYS A 265 -4.63 4.40 40.08
C LYS A 265 -5.52 5.62 40.31
N GLU A 266 -6.70 5.58 39.70
CA GLU A 266 -7.82 6.52 39.82
C GLU A 266 -7.74 7.83 39.00
N ARG A 267 -8.41 7.82 37.85
CA ARG A 267 -9.11 9.01 37.35
C ARG A 267 -10.57 8.65 37.03
N PRO A 268 -11.56 9.49 37.41
CA PRO A 268 -12.95 9.29 37.03
C PRO A 268 -13.12 9.35 35.50
N ARG A 269 -13.78 8.34 34.93
CA ARG A 269 -14.16 8.29 33.50
C ARG A 269 -15.05 9.49 33.14
N LYS A 270 -14.59 10.39 32.28
CA LYS A 270 -15.48 11.22 31.45
C LYS A 270 -15.80 10.44 30.17
N LYS A 271 -17.08 10.10 29.97
CA LYS A 271 -17.59 9.48 28.74
C LYS A 271 -17.62 10.55 27.64
N SER A 272 -16.86 10.34 26.57
CA SER A 272 -17.03 11.09 25.32
C SER A 272 -16.54 10.23 24.15
N ALA A 273 -17.38 9.26 23.76
CA ALA A 273 -17.48 8.68 22.41
C ALA A 273 -18.80 7.86 22.36
N PRO A 274 -19.56 7.91 21.25
CA PRO A 274 -20.83 7.21 21.12
C PRO A 274 -20.63 5.69 21.02
N GLU A 275 -21.49 4.92 21.69
CA GLU A 275 -21.56 3.46 21.57
C GLU A 275 -22.10 3.07 20.20
N THR A 276 -21.22 2.67 19.29
CA THR A 276 -21.56 1.75 18.19
C THR A 276 -20.27 1.17 17.63
N LEU A 277 -19.96 -0.07 18.00
CA LEU A 277 -19.20 -1.09 17.26
C LEU A 277 -19.00 -2.28 18.20
N THR A 278 -20.08 -2.98 18.49
CA THR A 278 -20.03 -4.36 18.97
C THR A 278 -20.40 -5.22 17.76
N LEU A 279 -19.45 -6.04 17.29
CA LEU A 279 -19.71 -7.05 16.27
C LEU A 279 -20.69 -8.08 16.85
N PRO A 280 -21.69 -8.57 16.09
CA PRO A 280 -22.60 -9.59 16.59
C PRO A 280 -21.89 -10.95 16.74
N ASP A 281 -22.18 -11.60 17.88
CA ASP A 281 -21.77 -12.95 18.25
C ASP A 281 -22.39 -14.00 17.31
N PRO A 282 -21.61 -14.94 16.71
CA PRO A 282 -22.11 -15.93 15.76
C PRO A 282 -23.03 -17.02 16.36
N GLY A 283 -23.37 -16.97 17.65
CA GLY A 283 -24.06 -18.04 18.36
C GLY A 283 -25.59 -17.99 18.51
N ARG A 284 -26.33 -17.00 17.97
CA ARG A 284 -27.76 -16.83 18.31
C ARG A 284 -28.74 -17.04 17.15
N ARG A 285 -29.27 -18.26 17.04
CA ARG A 285 -30.55 -18.56 16.37
C ARG A 285 -31.69 -18.06 17.25
N ASP A 286 -32.53 -17.17 16.73
CA ASP A 286 -33.99 -17.37 16.62
C ASP A 286 -34.75 -16.06 16.30
N SER A 287 -35.37 -16.09 15.11
CA SER A 287 -36.76 -15.74 14.77
C SER A 287 -37.46 -14.46 15.31
N LEU A 288 -38.16 -13.82 14.35
CA LEU A 288 -39.11 -12.71 14.45
C LEU A 288 -38.51 -11.34 14.81
N PHE A 289 -38.57 -10.37 13.90
CA PHE A 289 -39.54 -9.27 13.97
C PHE A 289 -39.48 -8.38 12.72
N LYS A 290 -40.67 -7.88 12.37
CA LYS A 290 -41.09 -7.21 11.14
C LYS A 290 -40.43 -5.85 10.91
N LEU A 291 -40.13 -5.55 9.65
CA LEU A 291 -39.84 -4.20 9.13
C LEU A 291 -41.07 -3.28 9.32
N PRO A 292 -40.89 -2.01 9.74
CA PRO A 292 -41.91 -0.99 9.54
C PRO A 292 -41.71 -0.31 8.18
N SER A 293 -42.68 -0.55 7.28
CA SER A 293 -42.99 0.30 6.14
C SER A 293 -43.72 1.56 6.60
N PHE A 294 -43.28 2.77 6.24
CA PHE A 294 -44.09 4.00 6.09
C PHE A 294 -43.17 5.04 5.39
N PHE A 295 -43.49 5.71 4.26
CA PHE A 295 -44.76 6.09 3.68
C PHE A 295 -44.81 5.94 2.15
N SER A 296 -45.96 5.49 1.67
CA SER A 296 -46.50 5.67 0.32
C SER A 296 -47.63 6.71 0.35
N TRP A 297 -47.75 7.50 -0.72
CA TRP A 297 -49.04 7.93 -1.29
C TRP A 297 -48.86 7.86 -2.81
N ASN A 298 -49.44 6.88 -3.53
CA ASN A 298 -50.82 6.79 -4.05
C ASN A 298 -51.31 8.07 -4.75
N SER A 299 -51.95 8.06 -5.92
CA SER A 299 -52.34 7.01 -6.87
C SER A 299 -53.01 7.67 -8.09
N SER A 300 -52.67 7.17 -9.30
CA SER A 300 -53.60 6.78 -10.40
C SER A 300 -54.44 7.82 -11.19
N PRO A 301 -55.03 7.48 -12.37
CA PRO A 301 -54.70 6.46 -13.40
C PRO A 301 -54.77 6.92 -14.89
N GLN A 302 -54.23 6.05 -15.78
CA GLN A 302 -54.47 5.69 -17.22
C GLN A 302 -55.70 6.21 -18.02
N PRO A 303 -55.93 5.86 -19.31
CA PRO A 303 -55.13 5.17 -20.39
C PRO A 303 -55.08 6.05 -21.70
N GLU A 304 -54.53 5.71 -22.89
CA GLU A 304 -54.29 4.48 -23.69
C GLU A 304 -52.84 4.36 -24.17
#